data_AF-A0A9X3PUM6-F1
#
_entry.id   AF-A0A9X3PUM6-F1
#
_cell.length_a   1.000
_cell.length_b   1.000
_cell.length_c   1.000
_cell.angle_alpha   90.00
_cell.angle_beta   90.00
_cell.angle_gamma   90.00
#
_symmetry.space_group_name_H-M   'P 1'
#
loop_
_entity.id
_entity.type
_entity.pdbx_description
1 polymer ?
#
loop_
_entity_poly.entity_id
_entity_poly.type
_entity_poly.pdbx_seq_one_letter_code
_entity_poly.pdbx_strand_id
1 'polypeptide(L)' 'LTFGLGGEYVLDWNTAPKVMLDLEFSNMGVNAYFRLTLSSESTEIDLHHLRFAETGHSPAQNTALLAQAFE' A
#
# COMPACT_ATOMS: atom_id res chain seq x y z
N LEU A 1 5.27 -9.75 -0.19
CA LEU A 1 4.12 -8.98 -0.69
C LEU A 1 3.14 -9.96 -1.32
N THR A 2 1.87 -9.88 -0.97
CA THR A 2 0.81 -10.62 -1.68
C THR A 2 0.10 -9.65 -2.62
N PHE A 3 0.11 -9.97 -3.91
CA PHE A 3 -0.58 -9.21 -4.94
C PHE A 3 -1.93 -9.87 -5.23
N GLY A 4 -3.04 -9.14 -5.10
CA GLY A 4 -4.32 -9.61 -5.63
C GLY A 4 -5.39 -9.99 -4.60
N LEU A 5 -5.62 -9.15 -3.59
CA LEU A 5 -6.90 -9.19 -2.86
C LEU A 5 -8.05 -8.61 -3.71
N GLY A 6 -7.72 -7.71 -4.62
CA GLY A 6 -8.64 -7.07 -5.56
C GLY A 6 -7.84 -6.25 -6.57
N GLY A 7 -8.40 -6.09 -7.76
CA GLY A 7 -7.82 -5.26 -8.81
C GLY A 7 -8.93 -4.61 -9.61
N GLU A 8 -8.81 -3.31 -9.83
CA GLU A 8 -9.74 -2.53 -10.62
C GLU A 8 -8.97 -1.87 -11.77
N TYR A 9 -9.66 -1.63 -12.88
CA TYR A 9 -9.09 -0.82 -13.96
C TYR A 9 -10.14 0.13 -14.51
N VAL A 10 -9.70 1.31 -14.93
CA VAL A 10 -10.50 2.27 -15.68
C VAL A 10 -9.96 2.30 -17.10
N LEU A 11 -10.83 1.97 -18.04
CA LEU A 11 -10.54 2.03 -19.46
C LEU A 11 -11.77 2.57 -20.19
N ASP A 12 -11.65 3.79 -20.69
CA ASP A 12 -12.66 4.46 -21.51
C ASP A 12 -11.97 5.17 -22.68
N TRP A 13 -12.74 5.51 -23.71
CA TRP A 13 -12.24 6.13 -24.94
C TRP A 13 -11.63 7.51 -24.74
N ASN A 14 -12.12 8.26 -23.74
CA ASN A 14 -11.76 9.66 -23.55
C ASN A 14 -10.89 9.91 -22.32
N THR A 15 -10.46 8.86 -21.63
CA THR A 15 -9.64 8.99 -20.41
C THR A 15 -8.41 8.10 -20.47
N ALA A 16 -7.33 8.55 -19.84
CA ALA A 16 -6.12 7.75 -19.73
C ALA A 16 -6.39 6.49 -18.89
N PRO A 17 -5.86 5.32 -19.30
CA PRO A 17 -6.09 4.09 -18.58
C PRO A 17 -5.49 4.16 -17.18
N LYS A 18 -6.16 3.55 -16.22
CA LYS A 18 -5.68 3.40 -14.84
C LYS A 18 -5.85 1.98 -14.37
N VAL A 19 -4.90 1.49 -13.61
CA VAL A 19 -4.95 0.18 -12.95
C VAL A 19 -4.75 0.41 -11.46
N MET A 20 -5.66 -0.11 -10.65
CA MET A 20 -5.60 -0.04 -9.19
C MET A 20 -5.46 -1.47 -8.65
N LEU A 21 -4.46 -1.69 -7.81
CA LEU A 21 -4.16 -2.98 -7.21
C LEU A 21 -4.23 -2.85 -5.71
N ASP A 22 -5.06 -3.67 -5.07
CA ASP A 22 -5.08 -3.77 -3.62
C ASP A 22 -4.01 -4.77 -3.17
N LEU A 23 -3.13 -4.28 -2.32
CA LEU A 23 -1.91 -4.95 -1.89
C LEU A 23 -1.92 -5.13 -0.38
N GLU A 24 -1.44 -6.30 0.04
CA GLU A 24 -1.19 -6.61 1.43
C GLU A 24 0.30 -6.86 1.65
N PHE A 25 0.79 -6.22 2.70
CA PHE A 25 2.12 -6.39 3.21
C PHE A 25 2.07 -6.91 4.64
N SER A 26 2.86 -7.94 4.90
CA SER A 26 3.07 -8.50 6.22
C SER A 26 4.54 -8.87 6.35
N ASN A 27 5.29 -8.12 7.15
CA ASN A 27 6.69 -8.41 7.45
C ASN A 27 7.03 -7.91 8.85
N MET A 28 7.88 -8.63 9.59
CA MET A 28 8.39 -8.19 10.91
C MET A 28 7.29 -7.74 11.89
N GLY A 29 6.09 -8.34 11.84
CA GLY A 29 4.96 -7.94 12.68
C GLY A 29 4.27 -6.63 12.26
N VAL A 30 4.66 -6.03 11.14
CA VAL A 30 3.99 -4.89 10.50
C VAL A 30 3.05 -5.42 9.42
N ASN A 31 1.77 -5.06 9.53
CA ASN A 31 0.74 -5.36 8.53
C ASN A 31 0.22 -4.08 7.91
N ALA A 32 0.29 -3.97 6.59
CA ALA A 32 -0.22 -2.83 5.85
C ALA A 32 -1.10 -3.29 4.69
N TYR A 33 -2.25 -2.62 4.53
CA TYR A 33 -3.08 -2.71 3.34
C TYR A 33 -3.03 -1.37 2.62
N PHE A 34 -2.69 -1.42 1.34
CA PHE A 34 -2.59 -0.22 0.52
C PHE A 34 -3.04 -0.50 -0.91
N ARG A 35 -3.52 0.55 -1.57
CA ARG A 35 -3.87 0.53 -2.98
C ARG A 35 -2.77 1.20 -3.79
N LEU A 36 -2.26 0.48 -4.78
CA LEU A 36 -1.35 1.02 -5.79
C LEU A 36 -2.17 1.43 -7.02
N THR A 37 -2.17 2.71 -7.34
CA THR A 37 -2.80 3.23 -8.56
C THR A 37 -1.72 3.60 -9.56
N LEU A 38 -1.75 2.93 -10.71
CA LEU A 38 -0.90 3.19 -11.86
C LEU A 38 -1.71 3.91 -12.93
N SER A 39 -1.25 5.08 -13.35
CA SER A 39 -1.82 5.84 -14.46
C SER A 39 -0.75 6.25 -15.45
N SER A 40 -1.14 6.86 -16.56
CA SER A 40 -0.18 7.35 -17.56
C SER A 40 0.77 8.43 -17.04
N GLU A 41 0.33 9.22 -16.03
CA GLU A 41 1.06 10.41 -15.57
C GLU A 41 1.63 10.25 -14.16
N SER A 42 1.01 9.41 -13.34
CA SER A 42 1.41 9.24 -11.94
C SER A 42 1.31 7.79 -11.48
N THR A 43 2.10 7.50 -10.45
CA THR A 43 1.94 6.33 -9.60
C THR A 43 1.61 6.83 -8.19
N GLU A 44 0.57 6.27 -7.60
CA GLU A 44 0.07 6.67 -6.29
C GLU A 44 -0.05 5.44 -5.39
N ILE A 45 0.26 5.62 -4.10
CA ILE A 45 0.08 4.61 -3.06
C ILE A 45 -0.83 5.22 -2.00
N ASP A 46 -1.98 4.61 -1.79
CA ASP A 46 -2.93 4.98 -0.73
C ASP A 46 -2.89 3.93 0.38
N LEU A 47 -2.49 4.32 1.59
CA LEU A 47 -2.38 3.43 2.75
C LEU A 47 -3.71 3.43 3.51
N HIS A 48 -4.51 2.38 3.31
CA HIS A 48 -5.84 2.26 3.93
C HIS A 48 -5.78 1.81 5.39
N HIS A 49 -4.87 0.90 5.72
CA HIS A 49 -4.77 0.35 7.07
C HIS A 49 -3.33 -0.05 7.40
N LEU A 50 -2.90 0.26 8.61
CA LEU A 50 -1.59 -0.08 9.14
C LEU A 50 -1.73 -0.59 10.58
N ARG A 51 -1.13 -1.75 10.86
CA ARG A 51 -1.11 -2.37 12.18
C ARG A 51 0.30 -2.85 12.51
N PHE A 52 0.65 -2.72 13.78
CA PHE A 52 1.86 -3.28 14.37
C PHE A 52 1.47 -4.35 15.39
N ALA A 53 2.15 -5.50 15.36
CA ALA A 53 1.98 -6.55 16.36
C ALA A 53 2.43 -6.08 17.75
N GLU A 54 3.55 -5.35 17.79
CA GLU A 54 4.00 -4.60 18.96
C GLU A 54 4.16 -3.13 18.58
N THR A 55 3.39 -2.26 19.22
CA THR A 55 3.50 -0.82 19.01
C THR A 55 4.70 -0.27 19.77
N GLY A 56 5.51 0.56 19.12
CA GLY A 56 6.49 1.40 19.80
C GLY A 56 5.82 2.37 20.78
N HIS A 57 6.63 2.97 21.65
CA HIS A 57 6.18 3.93 22.67
C HIS A 57 5.88 5.32 22.10
N SER A 58 6.16 5.57 20.81
CA SER A 58 5.84 6.82 20.13
C SER A 58 5.55 6.63 18.63
N PRO A 59 4.85 7.58 17.98
CA PRO A 59 4.63 7.55 16.54
C PRO A 59 5.92 7.48 15.72
N ALA A 60 6.98 8.17 16.15
CA ALA A 60 8.27 8.15 15.47
C ALA A 60 8.91 6.76 15.47
N GLN A 61 8.76 6.01 16.57
CA GLN A 61 9.23 4.62 16.64
C GLN A 61 8.42 3.71 15.71
N ASN A 62 7.10 3.91 15.60
CA ASN A 62 6.28 3.15 14.65
C ASN A 62 6.67 3.44 13.20
N THR A 63 7.01 4.68 12.85
CA THR A 63 7.53 5.01 11.52
C THR A 63 8.86 4.33 11.24
N ALA A 64 9.75 4.22 12.23
CA ALA A 64 11.02 3.50 12.09
C ALA A 64 10.80 1.98 11.90
N LEU A 65 9.87 1.38 12.65
CA LEU A 65 9.48 -0.02 12.47
C LEU A 65 8.89 -0.28 11.08
N LEU A 66 8.06 0.64 10.58
CA LEU A 66 7.51 0.57 9.24
C LEU A 66 8.61 0.61 8.17
N ALA A 67 9.53 1.59 8.27
CA ALA A 67 10.64 1.72 7.34
C ALA A 67 11.51 0.46 7.33
N GLN A 68 11.89 -0.05 8.51
CA GLN A 68 12.67 -1.28 8.64
C GLN A 68 11.97 -2.49 8.05
N ALA A 69 10.63 -2.58 8.13
CA ALA A 69 9.91 -3.69 7.53
C ALA A 69 9.97 -3.68 5.98
N PHE A 70 10.10 -2.51 5.36
CA PHE A 70 10.15 -2.34 3.90
C PHE A 70 11.57 -2.38 3.30
N GLU A 71 12.63 -2.42 4.12
CA GLU A 71 14.01 -2.69 3.68
C GLU A 71 14.23 -4.18 3.36
#